data_AF-A0A559MN83-F1
#
_entry.id   AF-A0A559MN83-F1
#
_cell.length_a   1.000
_cell.length_b   1.000
_cell.length_c   1.000
_cell.angle_alpha   90.00
_cell.angle_beta   90.00
_cell.angle_gamma   90.00
#
_symmetry.space_group_name_H-M   'P 1'
#
loop_
_entity.id
_entity.type
_entity.pdbx_description
1 polymer ?
#
loop_
_entity_poly.entity_id
_entity_poly.type
_entity_poly.pdbx_seq_one_letter_code
_entity_poly.pdbx_strand_id
1 'polypeptide(L)'
;MAKPSKVPENEIDFIVTPEPAPQAFQSDEDCGVKIVSANGPGAEGFSNLALLALLIGVPTLYKWSSGKGWIPTALAAVLTSFPLLAGFWYLSSTLTPRKNTKVKLPGRPIEHYLKFHKKGNKTKYRGNNKIPIDIFQELYFNGNVEFRGDALEVLEYQHDWANFRFTYRLFKYFLLSFIPEVILHTRSQGKLRHPLACT
;
A
#
# COMPACT_ATOMS: atom_id res chain seq x y z
N MET A 1 -8.21 -24.27 -28.21
CA MET A 1 -9.36 -23.38 -27.96
C MET A 1 -10.48 -24.24 -27.39
N ALA A 2 -10.69 -24.24 -26.08
CA ALA A 2 -11.76 -25.02 -25.44
C ALA A 2 -13.04 -24.19 -25.38
N LYS A 3 -14.15 -24.79 -25.80
CA LYS A 3 -15.49 -24.20 -25.78
C LYS A 3 -15.88 -23.83 -24.33
N PRO A 4 -16.46 -22.65 -24.08
CA PRO A 4 -16.95 -22.30 -22.75
C PRO A 4 -18.10 -23.24 -22.37
N SER A 5 -17.97 -23.91 -21.22
CA SER A 5 -19.08 -24.62 -20.59
C SER A 5 -20.12 -23.59 -20.16
N LYS A 6 -21.26 -23.56 -20.84
CA LYS A 6 -22.42 -22.74 -20.49
C LYS A 6 -23.11 -23.40 -19.30
N VAL A 7 -22.72 -23.04 -18.08
CA VAL A 7 -23.61 -23.19 -16.93
C VAL A 7 -24.68 -22.11 -17.10
N PRO A 8 -25.98 -22.44 -17.15
CA PRO A 8 -27.03 -21.44 -17.25
C PRO A 8 -27.00 -20.55 -15.99
N GLU A 9 -26.95 -19.23 -16.17
CA GLU A 9 -26.91 -18.22 -15.08
C GLU A 9 -28.07 -18.36 -14.06
N ASN A 10 -29.13 -19.07 -14.45
CA ASN A 10 -30.32 -19.32 -13.64
C ASN A 10 -30.11 -20.35 -12.51
N GLU A 11 -28.97 -21.06 -12.47
CA GLU A 11 -28.65 -22.05 -11.42
C GLU A 11 -27.67 -21.49 -10.37
N ILE A 12 -27.33 -20.20 -10.47
CA ILE A 12 -26.50 -19.51 -9.47
C ILE A 12 -27.46 -18.92 -8.44
N ASP A 13 -27.55 -19.53 -7.26
CA ASP A 13 -28.28 -18.95 -6.13
C ASP A 13 -27.53 -17.70 -5.63
N PHE A 14 -27.93 -16.55 -6.15
CA PHE A 14 -27.44 -15.27 -5.68
C PHE A 14 -28.03 -15.00 -4.29
N ILE A 15 -27.17 -15.06 -3.27
CA ILE A 15 -27.53 -14.59 -1.93
C ILE A 15 -27.88 -13.10 -2.06
N VAL A 16 -29.12 -12.74 -1.73
CA VAL A 16 -29.56 -11.34 -1.71
C VAL A 16 -28.71 -10.61 -0.68
N THR A 17 -27.92 -9.64 -1.13
CA THR A 17 -27.11 -8.82 -0.24
C THR A 17 -28.06 -8.10 0.74
N PRO A 18 -27.88 -8.26 2.06
CA PRO A 18 -28.68 -7.52 3.02
C PRO A 18 -28.49 -6.01 2.81
N GLU A 19 -29.49 -5.21 3.18
CA GLU A 19 -29.36 -3.76 3.12
C GLU A 19 -28.14 -3.31 3.93
N PRO A 20 -27.35 -2.33 3.43
CA PRO A 20 -26.21 -1.80 4.15
C PRO A 20 -26.62 -1.38 5.56
N ALA A 21 -25.81 -1.71 6.56
CA ALA A 21 -26.05 -1.25 7.92
C ALA A 21 -26.18 0.29 7.93
N PRO A 22 -27.07 0.86 8.75
CA PRO A 22 -27.19 2.30 8.85
C PRO A 22 -25.84 2.90 9.24
N GLN A 23 -25.42 3.93 8.51
CA GLN A 23 -24.15 4.64 8.73
C GLN A 23 -24.05 5.09 10.20
N ALA A 24 -23.09 4.53 10.94
CA ALA A 24 -22.87 4.85 12.34
C ALA A 24 -22.12 6.19 12.52
N PHE A 25 -21.42 6.63 11.48
CA PHE A 25 -20.65 7.87 11.41
C PHE A 25 -21.34 8.88 10.49
N GLN A 26 -22.50 9.40 10.90
CA GLN A 26 -23.02 10.60 10.26
C GLN A 26 -22.05 11.77 10.53
N SER A 27 -21.48 12.35 9.47
CA SER A 27 -20.75 13.60 9.55
C SER A 27 -21.72 14.76 9.36
N ASP A 28 -21.92 15.58 10.38
CA ASP A 28 -22.61 16.89 10.27
C ASP A 28 -21.91 17.86 9.30
N GLU A 29 -20.70 17.51 8.85
CA GLU A 29 -19.89 18.27 7.90
C GLU A 29 -20.16 17.80 6.46
N ASP A 30 -20.43 18.73 5.55
CA ASP A 30 -20.50 18.47 4.10
C ASP A 30 -19.09 18.14 3.57
N CYS A 31 -18.73 16.85 3.61
CA CYS A 31 -17.43 16.35 3.16
C CYS A 31 -17.24 16.39 1.63
N GLY A 32 -18.22 16.93 0.89
CA GLY A 32 -18.21 16.98 -0.57
C GLY A 32 -18.77 15.70 -1.20
N VAL A 33 -18.93 15.78 -2.53
CA VAL A 33 -19.71 14.88 -3.39
C VAL A 33 -19.58 13.38 -3.04
N LYS A 34 -20.73 12.72 -2.83
CA LYS A 34 -20.96 11.32 -2.39
C LYS A 34 -20.31 10.20 -3.23
N ILE A 35 -19.64 10.52 -4.34
CA ILE A 35 -19.13 9.55 -5.33
C ILE A 35 -17.64 9.72 -5.69
N VAL A 36 -16.92 10.66 -5.09
CA VAL A 36 -15.47 10.82 -5.35
C VAL A 36 -14.67 10.36 -4.15
N SER A 37 -13.91 9.28 -4.33
CA SER A 37 -12.95 8.80 -3.35
C SER A 37 -11.91 9.89 -3.07
N ALA A 38 -11.63 10.11 -1.79
CA ALA A 38 -10.49 10.92 -1.37
C ALA A 38 -9.21 10.19 -1.80
N ASN A 39 -8.68 10.52 -2.98
CA ASN A 39 -7.46 9.89 -3.48
C ASN A 39 -6.25 10.42 -2.69
N GLY A 40 -5.57 9.53 -1.98
CA GLY A 40 -4.32 9.77 -1.26
C GLY A 40 -3.11 10.05 -2.17
N PRO A 41 -1.92 10.18 -1.58
CA PRO A 41 -0.67 10.28 -2.33
C PRO A 41 -0.47 9.02 -3.20
N GLY A 42 -0.15 9.20 -4.48
CA GLY A 42 -0.04 8.12 -5.45
C GLY A 42 1.12 8.30 -6.44
N ALA A 43 1.18 7.44 -7.46
CA ALA A 43 2.27 7.38 -8.43
C ALA A 43 2.58 8.72 -9.14
N GLU A 44 1.60 9.61 -9.24
CA GLU A 44 1.77 10.92 -9.90
C GLU A 44 2.66 11.91 -9.12
N GLY A 45 2.84 11.71 -7.81
CA GLY A 45 3.82 12.47 -7.03
C GLY A 45 5.27 12.00 -7.24
N PHE A 46 5.48 10.89 -7.96
CA PHE A 46 6.80 10.33 -8.21
C PHE A 46 7.38 10.91 -9.50
N SER A 47 8.43 11.73 -9.36
CA SER A 47 9.20 12.19 -10.51
C SER A 47 10.20 11.11 -10.93
N ASN A 48 9.91 10.41 -12.03
CA ASN A 48 10.84 9.45 -12.65
C ASN A 48 12.17 10.12 -13.05
N LEU A 49 12.11 11.40 -13.44
CA LEU A 49 13.30 12.19 -13.77
C LEU A 49 14.17 12.38 -12.52
N ALA A 50 13.58 12.76 -11.39
CA ALA A 50 14.32 12.90 -10.13
C ALA A 50 14.95 11.56 -9.70
N LEU A 51 14.22 10.45 -9.87
CA LEU A 51 14.75 9.12 -9.60
C LEU A 51 15.93 8.76 -10.49
N LEU A 52 15.82 8.97 -11.81
CA LEU A 52 16.92 8.72 -12.75
C LEU A 52 18.13 9.62 -12.48
N ALA A 53 17.90 10.90 -12.18
CA ALA A 53 18.94 11.83 -11.80
C ALA A 53 19.67 11.39 -10.52
N LEU A 54 18.95 10.84 -9.54
CA LEU A 54 19.55 10.28 -8.32
C LEU A 54 20.37 9.01 -8.65
N LEU A 55 19.80 8.08 -9.40
CA LEU A 55 20.41 6.79 -9.72
C LEU A 55 21.64 6.92 -10.64
N ILE A 56 21.68 7.91 -11.54
CA ILE A 56 22.82 8.17 -12.42
C ILE A 56 23.79 9.17 -11.78
N GLY A 57 23.27 10.17 -11.08
CA GLY A 57 24.04 11.25 -10.46
C GLY A 57 24.92 10.77 -9.32
N VAL A 58 24.40 9.91 -8.43
CA VAL A 58 25.21 9.43 -7.29
C VAL A 58 26.42 8.60 -7.75
N PRO A 59 26.28 7.62 -8.68
CA PRO A 59 27.42 6.90 -9.22
C PRO A 59 28.39 7.78 -10.02
N THR A 60 27.91 8.76 -10.78
CA THR A 60 28.80 9.66 -11.54
C THR A 60 29.59 10.58 -10.62
N LEU A 61 28.98 11.11 -9.56
CA LEU A 61 29.68 11.86 -8.51
C LEU A 61 30.70 10.99 -7.75
N TYR A 62 30.34 9.74 -7.44
CA TYR A 62 31.26 8.79 -6.81
C TYR A 62 32.48 8.50 -7.70
N LYS A 63 32.26 8.31 -9.01
CA LYS A 63 33.31 8.12 -10.02
C LYS A 63 34.25 9.32 -10.07
N TRP A 64 33.67 10.53 -10.11
CA TRP A 64 34.44 11.77 -10.19
C TRP A 64 35.28 11.99 -8.92
N SER A 65 34.74 11.71 -7.74
CA SER A 65 35.45 11.86 -6.46
C SER A 65 36.53 10.79 -6.24
N SER A 66 36.29 9.55 -6.67
CA SER A 66 37.20 8.43 -6.37
C SER A 66 38.31 8.22 -7.41
N GLY A 67 38.21 8.80 -8.61
CA GLY A 67 39.16 8.58 -9.71
C GLY A 67 39.26 7.11 -10.17
N LYS A 68 38.34 6.25 -9.73
CA LYS A 68 38.37 4.80 -9.97
C LYS A 68 37.84 4.46 -11.37
N GLY A 69 38.26 3.31 -11.89
CA GLY A 69 37.79 2.75 -13.16
C GLY A 69 36.28 2.48 -13.21
N TRP A 70 35.76 2.13 -14.39
CA TRP A 70 34.33 1.92 -14.61
C TRP A 70 33.76 0.70 -13.84
N ILE A 71 34.55 -0.34 -13.62
CA ILE A 71 34.14 -1.57 -12.91
C ILE A 71 33.77 -1.31 -11.44
N PRO A 72 34.66 -0.74 -10.58
CA PRO A 72 34.29 -0.44 -9.19
C PRO A 72 33.18 0.60 -9.08
N THR A 73 33.05 1.50 -10.08
CA THR A 73 31.94 2.45 -10.15
C THR A 73 30.61 1.73 -10.38
N ALA A 74 30.55 0.79 -11.33
CA ALA A 74 29.35 0.02 -11.62
C ALA A 74 28.95 -0.87 -10.42
N LEU A 75 29.92 -1.50 -9.75
CA LEU A 75 29.65 -2.29 -8.55
C LEU A 75 29.07 -1.41 -7.42
N ALA A 76 29.67 -0.24 -7.18
CA ALA A 76 29.17 0.72 -6.19
C ALA A 76 27.77 1.24 -6.57
N ALA A 77 27.52 1.49 -7.85
CA ALA A 77 26.21 1.90 -8.35
C ALA A 77 25.13 0.86 -8.04
N VAL A 78 25.39 -0.42 -8.30
CA VAL A 78 24.44 -1.50 -7.99
C VAL A 78 24.20 -1.62 -6.48
N LEU A 79 25.26 -1.59 -5.67
CA LEU A 79 25.16 -1.67 -4.21
C LEU A 79 24.41 -0.49 -3.59
N THR A 80 24.59 0.71 -4.14
CA THR A 80 23.94 1.94 -3.64
C THR A 80 22.55 2.16 -4.24
N SER A 81 22.22 1.54 -5.37
CA SER A 81 20.93 1.72 -6.05
C SER A 81 19.74 1.33 -5.15
N PHE A 82 19.83 0.21 -4.43
CA PHE A 82 18.78 -0.25 -3.52
C PHE A 82 18.52 0.70 -2.34
N PRO A 83 19.53 1.11 -1.53
CA PRO A 83 19.29 2.06 -0.45
C PRO A 83 18.85 3.44 -0.96
N LEU A 84 19.35 3.89 -2.12
CA LEU A 84 18.88 5.14 -2.75
C LEU A 84 17.41 5.05 -3.16
N LEU A 85 17.01 3.95 -3.79
CA LEU A 85 15.63 3.72 -4.21
C LEU A 85 14.69 3.63 -3.01
N ALA A 86 15.06 2.89 -1.96
CA ALA A 86 14.29 2.79 -0.72
C ALA A 86 14.14 4.15 -0.04
N GLY A 87 15.23 4.94 0.02
CA GLY A 87 15.21 6.31 0.54
C GLY A 87 14.30 7.22 -0.28
N PHE A 88 14.42 7.20 -1.61
CA PHE A 88 13.57 7.97 -2.50
C PHE A 88 12.10 7.61 -2.31
N TRP A 89 11.74 6.32 -2.31
CA TRP A 89 10.37 5.87 -2.08
C TRP A 89 9.85 6.27 -0.69
N TYR A 90 10.69 6.17 0.34
CA TYR A 90 10.33 6.63 1.68
C TYR A 90 10.00 8.12 1.70
N LEU A 91 10.90 8.98 1.21
CA LEU A 91 10.71 10.43 1.16
C LEU A 91 9.52 10.83 0.28
N SER A 92 9.42 10.26 -0.91
CA SER A 92 8.30 10.55 -1.82
C SER A 92 6.96 10.19 -1.17
N SER A 93 6.89 9.06 -0.46
CA SER A 93 5.65 8.64 0.21
C SER A 93 5.27 9.49 1.44
N THR A 94 6.24 10.13 2.10
CA THR A 94 5.98 11.00 3.26
C THR A 94 5.68 12.44 2.87
N LEU A 95 6.29 12.93 1.78
CA LEU A 95 6.22 14.33 1.37
C LEU A 95 5.14 14.61 0.33
N THR A 96 4.63 13.59 -0.37
CA THR A 96 3.62 13.80 -1.41
C THR A 96 2.29 14.22 -0.77
N PRO A 97 1.77 15.43 -1.08
CA PRO A 97 0.48 15.87 -0.57
C PRO A 97 -0.67 15.10 -1.23
N ARG A 98 -1.86 15.21 -0.65
CA ARG A 98 -3.07 14.62 -1.22
C ARG A 98 -3.42 15.29 -2.54
N LYS A 99 -3.65 14.49 -3.59
CA LYS A 99 -3.98 15.00 -4.94
C LYS A 99 -5.36 15.65 -4.98
N ASN A 100 -6.37 14.97 -4.45
CA ASN A 100 -7.75 15.47 -4.52
C ASN A 100 -8.03 16.31 -3.28
N THR A 101 -8.07 17.64 -3.40
CA THR A 101 -8.47 18.54 -2.29
C THR A 101 -9.96 18.84 -2.23
N LYS A 102 -10.75 18.34 -3.21
CA LYS A 102 -12.19 18.62 -3.34
C LYS A 102 -13.03 17.93 -2.27
N VAL A 103 -12.58 16.76 -1.81
CA VAL A 103 -13.21 16.01 -0.71
C VAL A 103 -12.61 16.50 0.59
N LYS A 104 -13.41 17.04 1.50
CA LYS A 104 -12.92 17.43 2.84
C LYS A 104 -13.00 16.20 3.75
N LEU A 105 -11.90 15.90 4.43
CA LEU A 105 -11.91 14.85 5.46
C LEU A 105 -12.35 15.51 6.78
N PRO A 106 -13.10 14.78 7.62
CA PRO A 106 -13.64 15.35 8.86
C PRO A 106 -12.56 15.62 9.92
N GLY A 107 -11.31 15.17 9.74
CA GLY A 107 -10.19 15.54 10.59
C GLY A 107 -10.27 14.97 12.00
N ARG A 108 -11.03 13.88 12.19
CA ARG A 108 -11.32 13.31 13.48
C ARG A 108 -10.10 12.55 14.02
N PRO A 109 -9.95 12.48 15.35
CA PRO A 109 -8.82 11.78 15.95
C PRO A 109 -8.89 10.27 15.65
N ILE A 110 -7.73 9.61 15.56
CA ILE A 110 -7.64 8.17 15.23
C ILE A 110 -8.43 7.28 16.19
N GLU A 111 -8.58 7.69 17.44
CA GLU A 111 -9.36 6.98 18.46
C GLU A 111 -10.85 6.96 18.15
N HIS A 112 -11.35 7.83 17.27
CA HIS A 112 -12.73 7.78 16.82
C HIS A 112 -12.98 6.56 15.92
N TYR A 113 -11.99 6.23 15.09
CA TYR A 113 -12.08 5.15 14.11
C TYR A 113 -11.61 3.80 14.65
N LEU A 114 -10.58 3.81 15.52
CA LEU A 114 -9.90 2.61 15.97
C LEU A 114 -9.90 2.47 17.49
N LYS A 115 -10.05 1.23 17.95
CA LYS A 115 -9.90 0.83 19.35
C LYS A 115 -8.61 0.03 19.51
N PHE A 116 -7.64 0.62 20.21
CA PHE A 116 -6.38 -0.06 20.54
C PHE A 116 -6.49 -0.78 21.90
N HIS A 117 -6.18 -2.08 21.92
CA HIS A 117 -6.17 -2.85 23.18
C HIS A 117 -4.87 -2.65 23.98
N LYS A 118 -3.73 -2.52 23.29
CA LYS A 118 -2.41 -2.32 23.92
C LYS A 118 -2.15 -0.85 24.24
N LYS A 119 -1.76 -0.57 25.49
CA LYS A 119 -1.41 0.79 25.96
C LYS A 119 -0.30 1.44 25.13
N GLY A 120 0.74 0.69 24.75
CA GLY A 120 1.86 1.23 23.94
C GLY A 120 1.42 1.75 22.58
N ASN A 121 0.52 1.03 21.88
CA ASN A 121 -0.01 1.47 20.59
C ASN A 121 -0.94 2.67 20.75
N LYS A 122 -1.75 2.70 21.82
CA LYS A 122 -2.63 3.82 22.14
C LYS A 122 -1.86 5.12 22.41
N THR A 123 -0.70 5.03 23.07
CA THR A 123 0.16 6.21 23.30
C THR A 123 0.84 6.66 22.01
N LYS A 124 1.28 5.71 21.17
CA LYS A 124 1.96 6.01 19.90
C LYS A 124 1.00 6.64 18.89
N TYR A 125 -0.22 6.13 18.77
CA TYR A 125 -1.21 6.55 17.80
C TYR A 125 -2.37 7.23 18.54
N ARG A 126 -2.23 8.55 18.73
CA ARG A 126 -3.15 9.38 19.50
C ARG A 126 -3.47 10.67 18.74
N GLY A 127 -4.72 11.11 18.77
CA GLY A 127 -5.18 12.33 18.11
C GLY A 127 -4.93 12.29 16.59
N ASN A 128 -4.19 13.27 16.07
CA ASN A 128 -3.89 13.38 14.64
C ASN A 128 -2.68 12.54 14.19
N ASN A 129 -2.08 11.74 15.09
CA ASN A 129 -0.96 10.88 14.70
C ASN A 129 -1.44 9.62 13.98
N LYS A 130 -1.35 9.65 12.65
CA LYS A 130 -1.85 8.58 11.77
C LYS A 130 -1.01 7.30 11.85
N ILE A 131 -1.70 6.17 11.78
CA ILE A 131 -1.06 4.86 11.72
C ILE A 131 -0.72 4.49 10.27
N PRO A 132 0.48 3.96 9.97
CA PRO A 132 0.75 3.46 8.63
C PRO A 132 -0.04 2.19 8.35
N ILE A 133 -0.61 2.07 7.15
CA ILE A 133 -1.58 1.03 6.83
C ILE A 133 -1.03 -0.40 6.98
N ASP A 134 0.26 -0.61 6.69
CA ASP A 134 0.94 -1.90 6.89
C ASP A 134 0.94 -2.32 8.36
N ILE A 135 1.21 -1.36 9.26
CA ILE A 135 1.20 -1.58 10.71
C ILE A 135 -0.22 -1.85 11.18
N PHE A 136 -1.18 -1.09 10.66
CA PHE A 136 -2.58 -1.27 11.00
C PHE A 136 -3.06 -2.68 10.65
N GLN A 137 -2.81 -3.14 9.42
CA GLN A 137 -3.21 -4.47 8.96
C GLN A 137 -2.62 -5.56 9.85
N GLU A 138 -1.32 -5.49 10.16
CA GLU A 138 -0.68 -6.44 11.06
C GLU A 138 -1.29 -6.42 12.47
N LEU A 139 -1.55 -5.23 13.03
CA LEU A 139 -2.16 -5.12 14.35
C LEU A 139 -3.62 -5.63 14.36
N TYR A 140 -4.37 -5.37 13.29
CA TYR A 140 -5.73 -5.82 13.10
C TYR A 140 -5.81 -7.34 12.99
N PHE A 141 -4.99 -7.95 12.13
CA PHE A 141 -4.93 -9.42 11.98
C PHE A 141 -4.48 -10.13 13.25
N ASN A 142 -3.63 -9.48 14.06
CA ASN A 142 -3.24 -9.99 15.36
C ASN A 142 -4.27 -9.70 16.49
N GLY A 143 -5.43 -9.13 16.17
CA GLY A 143 -6.48 -8.79 17.14
C GLY A 143 -6.09 -7.70 18.16
N ASN A 144 -5.04 -6.92 17.90
CA ASN A 144 -4.58 -5.86 18.80
C ASN A 144 -5.28 -4.52 18.56
N VAL A 145 -5.99 -4.39 17.43
CA VAL A 145 -6.75 -3.22 17.01
C VAL A 145 -8.07 -3.66 16.40
N GLU A 146 -9.14 -2.96 16.73
CA GLU A 146 -10.49 -3.20 16.25
C GLU A 146 -11.09 -1.91 15.66
N PHE A 147 -11.97 -2.04 14.66
CA PHE A 147 -12.73 -0.91 14.11
C PHE A 147 -13.83 -0.48 15.10
N ARG A 148 -14.07 0.83 15.22
CA ARG A 148 -15.15 1.37 16.06
C ARG A 148 -16.45 1.55 15.27
N GLY A 149 -16.96 0.49 14.68
CA GLY A 149 -18.16 0.54 13.84
C GLY A 149 -18.04 -0.44 12.69
N ASP A 150 -18.81 -0.22 11.63
CA ASP A 150 -18.69 -1.03 10.43
C ASP A 150 -17.34 -0.80 9.75
N ALA A 151 -16.70 -1.89 9.32
CA ALA A 151 -15.39 -1.86 8.71
C ALA A 151 -15.39 -1.04 7.42
N LEU A 152 -16.46 -1.14 6.61
CA LEU A 152 -16.60 -0.41 5.36
C LEU A 152 -16.57 1.10 5.60
N GLU A 153 -17.34 1.56 6.60
CA GLU A 153 -17.47 2.97 6.94
C GLU A 153 -16.15 3.55 7.49
N VAL A 154 -15.46 2.80 8.35
CA VAL A 154 -14.15 3.24 8.86
C VAL A 154 -13.09 3.30 7.74
N LEU A 155 -13.14 2.36 6.79
CA LEU A 155 -12.22 2.32 5.65
C LEU A 155 -12.52 3.38 4.59
N GLU A 156 -13.77 3.84 4.47
CA GLU A 156 -14.12 4.99 3.63
C GLU A 156 -13.36 6.25 4.07
N TYR A 157 -13.28 6.46 5.39
CA TYR A 157 -12.51 7.54 6.01
C TYR A 157 -11.04 7.17 6.32
N GLN A 158 -10.48 6.13 5.68
CA GLN A 158 -9.10 5.66 5.95
C GLN A 158 -8.04 6.77 5.85
N HIS A 159 -8.21 7.75 4.97
CA HIS A 159 -7.25 8.84 4.80
C HIS A 159 -7.19 9.80 5.99
N ASP A 160 -8.18 9.78 6.87
CA ASP A 160 -8.22 10.62 8.06
C ASP A 160 -7.31 10.07 9.16
N TRP A 161 -7.34 8.75 9.36
CA TRP A 161 -6.62 8.08 10.46
C TRP A 161 -5.40 7.27 10.01
N ALA A 162 -5.31 6.84 8.75
CA ALA A 162 -4.18 6.09 8.21
C ALA A 162 -3.25 6.95 7.33
N ASN A 163 -2.00 6.54 7.22
CA ASN A 163 -1.07 7.03 6.20
C ASN A 163 -0.51 5.87 5.36
N PHE A 164 -0.14 6.19 4.12
CA PHE A 164 0.34 5.23 3.12
C PHE A 164 1.85 5.38 2.86
N ARG A 165 2.60 5.79 3.89
CA ARG A 165 4.06 5.89 3.80
C ARG A 165 4.68 4.50 3.77
N PHE A 166 5.74 4.33 2.98
CA PHE A 166 6.53 3.11 3.06
C PHE A 166 7.23 3.02 4.42
N THR A 167 7.21 1.86 5.06
CA THR A 167 7.93 1.61 6.32
C THR A 167 9.13 0.70 6.06
N TYR A 168 10.11 0.71 6.98
CA TYR A 168 11.23 -0.23 6.93
C TYR A 168 10.76 -1.70 6.91
N ARG A 169 9.70 -2.01 7.66
CA ARG A 169 9.10 -3.35 7.66
C ARG A 169 8.56 -3.72 6.28
N LEU A 170 7.88 -2.80 5.61
CA LEU A 170 7.37 -3.02 4.27
C LEU A 170 8.52 -3.27 3.28
N PHE A 171 9.62 -2.51 3.36
CA PHE A 171 10.81 -2.78 2.53
C PHE A 171 11.43 -4.15 2.83
N LYS A 172 11.54 -4.54 4.10
CA LYS A 172 12.05 -5.86 4.50
C LYS A 172 11.17 -6.98 3.94
N TYR A 173 9.85 -6.87 4.09
CA TYR A 173 8.91 -7.84 3.56
C TYR A 173 8.97 -7.92 2.04
N PHE A 174 9.02 -6.77 1.37
CA PHE A 174 9.12 -6.70 -0.08
C PHE A 174 10.36 -7.42 -0.61
N LEU A 175 11.53 -7.17 0.00
CA LEU A 175 12.80 -7.74 -0.45
C LEU A 175 12.98 -9.22 -0.07
N LEU A 176 12.58 -9.61 1.15
CA LEU A 176 12.89 -10.93 1.69
C LEU A 176 11.76 -11.96 1.53
N SER A 177 10.51 -11.51 1.34
CA SER A 177 9.36 -12.41 1.23
C SER A 177 8.71 -12.28 -0.14
N PHE A 178 8.27 -11.07 -0.51
CA PHE A 178 7.49 -10.86 -1.74
C PHE A 178 8.28 -11.18 -3.01
N ILE A 179 9.48 -10.62 -3.20
CA ILE A 179 10.28 -10.87 -4.41
C ILE A 179 10.61 -12.37 -4.59
N PRO A 180 11.15 -13.08 -3.57
CA PRO A 180 11.40 -14.51 -3.68
C PRO A 180 10.13 -15.30 -3.98
N GLU A 181 9.02 -14.98 -3.32
CA GLU A 181 7.76 -15.69 -3.46
C GLU A 181 7.18 -15.55 -4.87
N VAL A 182 7.23 -14.35 -5.47
CA VAL A 182 6.78 -14.10 -6.85
C VAL A 182 7.65 -14.86 -7.86
N ILE A 183 8.97 -14.88 -7.66
CA ILE A 183 9.90 -15.63 -8.52
C ILE A 183 9.62 -17.14 -8.44
N LEU A 184 9.35 -17.66 -7.24
CA LEU A 184 9.08 -19.09 -7.01
C LEU A 184 7.67 -19.50 -7.50
N HIS A 185 6.63 -18.70 -7.27
CA HIS A 185 5.26 -19.02 -7.69
C HIS A 185 5.08 -18.99 -9.21
N THR A 186 5.87 -18.19 -9.93
CA THR A 186 5.88 -18.20 -11.41
C THR A 186 6.28 -19.57 -11.97
N ARG A 187 7.09 -20.36 -11.23
CA ARG A 187 7.51 -21.72 -11.63
C ARG A 187 6.39 -22.77 -11.48
N SER A 188 5.51 -22.62 -10.49
CA SER A 188 4.40 -23.56 -10.23
C SER A 188 3.24 -23.35 -11.22
N GLN A 189 2.94 -22.10 -11.58
CA GLN A 189 1.90 -21.73 -12.55
C GLN A 189 2.18 -22.28 -13.97
N GLY A 190 3.46 -22.52 -14.32
CA GLY A 190 3.84 -23.08 -15.62
C GLY A 190 3.68 -24.61 -15.75
N LYS A 191 3.61 -25.34 -14.63
CA LYS A 191 3.53 -26.82 -14.64
C LYS A 191 2.10 -27.37 -14.74
N LEU A 192 1.09 -26.53 -14.50
CA LEU A 192 -0.32 -26.91 -14.60
C LEU A 192 -0.94 -26.70 -16.00
N ARG A 193 -0.11 -26.49 -17.04
CA ARG A 193 -0.53 -26.42 -18.46
C ARG A 193 -0.11 -27.62 -19.31
N HIS A 194 0.10 -28.78 -18.70
CA HIS A 194 0.09 -30.05 -19.44
C HIS A 194 -0.70 -31.09 -18.65
N PRO A 195 -2.04 -31.14 -18.78
CA PRO A 195 -2.73 -32.38 -18.48
C PRO A 195 -2.24 -33.43 -19.47
N LEU A 196 -1.77 -34.51 -18.87
CA LEU A 196 -1.38 -35.77 -19.47
C LEU A 196 -2.28 -36.12 -20.66
N ALA A 197 -1.64 -36.37 -21.79
CA ALA A 197 -2.22 -37.14 -22.88
C ALA A 197 -2.73 -38.46 -22.29
N CYS A 198 -4.04 -38.69 -22.39
CA CYS A 198 -4.60 -40.02 -22.31
C CYS A 198 -4.08 -40.82 -23.51
N THR A 199 -3.34 -41.88 -23.23
CA THR A 199 -3.21 -43.09 -24.06
C THR A 199 -3.38 -44.28 -23.15
#